data_AF-R7K6W9-F1
#
_entry.id   AF-R7K6W9-F1
#
_cell.length_a   1.000
_cell.length_b   1.000
_cell.length_c   1.000
_cell.angle_alpha   90.00
_cell.angle_beta   90.00
_cell.angle_gamma   90.00
#
_symmetry.space_group_name_H-M   'P 1'
#
loop_
_entity.id
_entity.type
_entity.pdbx_description
1 polymer ?
#
loop_
_entity_poly.entity_id
_entity_poly.type
_entity_poly.pdbx_seq_one_letter_code
_entity_poly.pdbx_strand_id
1 'polypeptide(L)'
;MSKSLYSLILSDNVVAAVDSEANRRGTNRSNLINEILAEYLQVETPQQQMRSIFAELDKILGGYFEALLPSNSRSMALKTSLDYKYKPTVKYELELGKAMERAIGVLKVQWRTTSEELTERIDDFINLWMSIESELCHDVIGYVKDGNKFQRTFVLPENVSFSIIYISQAIGRYVRLFDKALKDYASGKLSSKEDVEKFYKDSVYVQNQLI
;
A
#
# COMPACT_ATOMS: atom_id res chain seq x y z
N MET A 1 13.10 -11.22 -10.81
CA MET A 1 14.55 -11.46 -10.94
C MET A 1 14.92 -12.85 -10.44
N SER A 2 15.60 -13.64 -11.25
CA SER A 2 16.24 -14.90 -10.83
C SER A 2 17.40 -14.60 -9.87
N LYS A 3 17.48 -15.32 -8.75
CA LYS A 3 18.65 -15.29 -7.88
C LYS A 3 19.66 -16.30 -8.41
N SER A 4 20.84 -15.83 -8.76
CA SER A 4 21.96 -16.70 -9.14
C SER A 4 22.74 -17.10 -7.89
N LEU A 5 23.06 -18.39 -7.77
CA LEU A 5 23.99 -18.86 -6.74
C LEU A 5 25.41 -18.42 -7.14
N TYR A 6 26.08 -17.69 -6.26
CA TYR A 6 27.45 -17.25 -6.45
C TYR A 6 28.26 -17.54 -5.19
N SER A 7 29.48 -18.07 -5.36
CA SER A 7 30.38 -18.36 -4.24
C SER A 7 31.38 -17.22 -4.07
N LEU A 8 31.51 -16.71 -2.85
CA LEU A 8 32.44 -15.65 -2.47
C LEU A 8 33.45 -16.19 -1.47
N ILE A 9 34.73 -15.84 -1.66
CA ILE A 9 35.76 -16.08 -0.65
C ILE A 9 35.94 -14.76 0.09
N LEU A 10 35.69 -14.78 1.40
CA LEU A 10 35.81 -13.64 2.31
C LEU A 10 36.73 -14.04 3.47
N SER A 11 37.40 -13.08 4.10
CA SER A 11 38.19 -13.37 5.31
C SER A 11 37.27 -13.69 6.48
N ASP A 12 37.76 -14.51 7.43
CA ASP A 12 36.98 -14.94 8.61
C ASP A 12 36.44 -13.75 9.41
N ASN A 13 37.24 -12.69 9.56
CA ASN A 13 36.83 -11.46 10.23
C ASN A 13 35.66 -10.76 9.53
N VAL A 14 35.64 -10.76 8.18
CA VAL A 14 34.54 -10.19 7.39
C VAL A 14 33.29 -11.05 7.53
N VAL A 15 33.41 -12.38 7.52
CA VAL A 15 32.27 -13.29 7.73
C VAL A 15 31.63 -13.05 9.10
N ALA A 16 32.43 -12.93 10.16
CA ALA A 16 31.94 -12.66 11.51
C ALA A 16 31.23 -11.29 11.61
N ALA A 17 31.74 -10.26 10.93
CA ALA A 17 31.10 -8.95 10.89
C ALA A 17 29.77 -8.98 10.14
N VAL A 18 29.70 -9.68 8.99
CA VAL A 18 28.47 -9.87 8.22
C VAL A 18 27.41 -10.59 9.05
N ASP A 19 27.80 -11.60 9.83
CA ASP A 19 26.88 -12.33 10.71
C ASP A 19 26.28 -11.45 11.79
N SER A 20 27.13 -10.71 12.48
CA SER A 20 26.70 -9.79 13.53
C SER A 20 25.71 -8.76 12.98
N GLU A 21 26.04 -8.16 11.83
CA GLU A 21 25.20 -7.14 11.22
C GLU A 21 23.88 -7.71 10.65
N ALA A 22 23.92 -8.91 10.06
CA ALA A 22 22.72 -9.57 9.55
C ALA A 22 21.73 -9.87 10.69
N ASN A 23 22.24 -10.37 11.81
CA ASN A 23 21.44 -10.59 13.02
C ASN A 23 20.88 -9.27 13.58
N ARG A 24 21.72 -8.24 13.67
CA ARG A 24 21.30 -6.90 14.14
C ARG A 24 20.17 -6.30 13.29
N ARG A 25 20.19 -6.52 11.97
CA ARG A 25 19.15 -6.05 11.03
C ARG A 25 17.97 -7.01 10.87
N GLY A 26 17.98 -8.18 11.51
CA GLY A 26 16.94 -9.21 11.32
C GLY A 26 16.86 -9.73 9.87
N THR A 27 18.01 -9.85 9.18
CA THR A 27 18.11 -10.37 7.79
C THR A 27 19.11 -11.53 7.72
N ASN A 28 19.35 -12.08 6.53
CA ASN A 28 20.35 -13.15 6.32
C ASN A 28 21.58 -12.63 5.56
N ARG A 29 22.69 -13.40 5.62
CA ARG A 29 23.98 -13.07 4.97
C ARG A 29 23.81 -12.70 3.50
N SER A 30 23.09 -13.53 2.73
CA SER A 30 22.92 -13.33 1.30
C SER A 30 22.15 -12.05 0.98
N ASN A 31 21.09 -11.74 1.74
CA ASN A 31 20.34 -10.49 1.58
C ASN A 31 21.19 -9.29 1.97
N LEU A 32 21.94 -9.35 3.08
CA LEU A 32 22.82 -8.26 3.52
C LEU A 32 23.92 -7.97 2.49
N ILE A 33 24.61 -9.01 2.03
CA ILE A 33 25.67 -8.88 1.02
C ILE A 33 25.10 -8.32 -0.29
N ASN A 34 23.93 -8.82 -0.71
CA ASN A 34 23.25 -8.31 -1.89
C ASN A 34 22.89 -6.82 -1.75
N GLU A 35 22.36 -6.39 -0.61
CA GLU A 35 22.07 -4.97 -0.33
C GLU A 35 23.34 -4.10 -0.42
N ILE A 36 24.44 -4.53 0.20
CA ILE A 36 25.71 -3.78 0.20
C ILE A 36 26.32 -3.70 -1.21
N LEU A 37 26.40 -4.82 -1.93
CA LEU A 37 26.97 -4.84 -3.28
C LEU A 37 26.15 -4.01 -4.24
N ALA A 38 24.83 -4.07 -4.12
CA ALA A 38 23.93 -3.31 -4.97
C ALA A 38 24.03 -1.81 -4.69
N GLU A 39 24.11 -1.40 -3.42
CA GLU A 39 24.42 0.00 -3.05
C GLU A 39 25.76 0.46 -3.64
N TYR A 40 26.82 -0.34 -3.47
CA TYR A 40 28.16 -0.03 -3.97
C TYR A 40 28.22 0.06 -5.51
N LEU A 41 27.54 -0.85 -6.19
CA LEU A 41 27.51 -0.92 -7.66
C LEU A 41 26.42 -0.04 -8.28
N GLN A 42 25.70 0.74 -7.47
CA GLN A 42 24.57 1.56 -7.92
C GLN A 42 23.49 0.75 -8.65
N VAL A 43 23.34 -0.52 -8.29
CA VAL A 43 22.25 -1.39 -8.72
C VAL A 43 21.14 -1.25 -7.69
N GLU A 44 19.96 -0.83 -8.12
CA GLU A 44 18.85 -0.70 -7.18
C GLU A 44 18.30 -2.07 -6.81
N THR A 45 18.34 -2.43 -5.52
CA THR A 45 17.70 -3.66 -5.04
C THR A 45 16.19 -3.51 -4.92
N PRO A 46 15.41 -4.60 -5.07
CA PRO A 46 13.98 -4.58 -4.75
C PRO A 46 13.69 -4.08 -3.32
N GLN A 47 14.57 -4.39 -2.36
CA GLN A 47 14.46 -3.93 -0.98
C GLN A 47 14.62 -2.41 -0.86
N GLN A 48 15.58 -1.81 -1.57
CA GLN A 48 15.76 -0.35 -1.63
C GLN A 48 14.55 0.30 -2.31
N GLN A 49 14.05 -0.27 -3.42
CA GLN A 49 12.86 0.22 -4.10
C GLN A 49 11.64 0.26 -3.17
N MET A 50 11.38 -0.82 -2.42
CA MET A 50 10.29 -0.87 -1.45
C MET A 50 10.43 0.20 -0.35
N ARG A 51 11.64 0.37 0.20
CA ARG A 51 11.91 1.40 1.21
C ARG A 51 11.69 2.81 0.66
N SER A 52 12.16 3.08 -0.56
CA SER A 52 11.96 4.36 -1.23
C SER A 52 10.48 4.65 -1.48
N ILE A 53 9.69 3.65 -1.90
CA ILE A 53 8.24 3.80 -2.07
C ILE A 53 7.57 4.15 -0.73
N PHE A 54 7.90 3.44 0.36
CA PHE A 54 7.33 3.77 1.66
C PHE A 54 7.76 5.15 2.17
N ALA A 55 9.00 5.57 1.92
CA ALA A 55 9.46 6.92 2.29
C ALA A 55 8.70 8.02 1.52
N GLU A 56 8.42 7.81 0.23
CA GLU A 56 7.59 8.75 -0.55
C GLU A 56 6.12 8.72 -0.13
N LEU A 57 5.57 7.54 0.17
CA LEU A 57 4.21 7.42 0.71
C LEU A 57 4.06 8.14 2.05
N ASP A 58 5.06 8.09 2.92
CA ASP A 58 5.03 8.81 4.20
C ASP A 58 4.95 10.33 3.98
N LYS A 59 5.66 10.87 2.99
CA LYS A 59 5.54 12.29 2.60
C LYS A 59 4.15 12.64 2.07
N ILE A 60 3.54 11.74 1.29
CA ILE A 60 2.24 11.96 0.67
C ILE A 60 1.11 11.83 1.71
N LEU A 61 1.19 10.86 2.60
CA LEU A 61 0.13 10.47 3.53
C LEU A 61 0.30 11.12 4.91
N GLY A 62 1.52 11.58 5.23
CA GLY A 62 1.87 12.29 6.45
C GLY A 62 0.96 13.48 6.73
N GLY A 63 0.65 13.69 8.01
CA GLY A 63 -0.25 14.74 8.50
C GLY A 63 -1.74 14.46 8.29
N TYR A 64 -2.12 13.58 7.34
CA TYR A 64 -3.50 13.13 7.17
C TYR A 64 -3.76 11.80 7.87
N PHE A 65 -2.81 10.87 7.80
CA PHE A 65 -2.86 9.57 8.48
C PHE A 65 -1.99 9.57 9.75
N GLU A 66 -2.44 8.86 10.77
CA GLU A 66 -1.61 8.49 11.93
C GLU A 66 -0.78 7.24 11.57
N ALA A 67 0.55 7.35 11.57
CA ALA A 67 1.44 6.23 11.27
C ALA A 67 1.50 5.23 12.45
N LEU A 68 1.39 3.93 12.16
CA LEU A 68 1.50 2.87 13.15
C LEU A 68 2.89 2.20 13.03
N LEU A 69 3.70 2.29 14.09
CA LEU A 69 5.02 1.66 14.15
C LEU A 69 4.93 0.22 14.72
N PRO A 70 5.78 -0.74 14.27
CA PRO A 70 6.81 -0.60 13.24
C PRO A 70 6.33 -1.07 11.86
N SER A 71 6.40 -0.18 10.88
CA SER A 71 6.44 -0.54 9.46
C SER A 71 7.66 -1.42 9.23
N ASN A 72 7.48 -2.67 8.82
CA ASN A 72 8.63 -3.50 8.42
C ASN A 72 9.05 -3.13 6.98
N SER A 73 10.10 -3.75 6.44
CA SER A 73 10.60 -3.44 5.10
C SER A 73 9.61 -3.73 3.96
N ARG A 74 8.45 -4.35 4.24
CA ARG A 74 7.45 -4.77 3.26
C ARG A 74 6.05 -4.23 3.52
N SER A 75 5.79 -3.64 4.67
CA SER A 75 4.47 -3.11 4.98
C SER A 75 4.50 -1.79 5.74
N MET A 76 3.54 -0.93 5.42
CA MET A 76 3.24 0.32 6.12
C MET A 76 1.83 0.24 6.68
N ALA A 77 1.69 0.53 7.97
CA ALA A 77 0.40 0.59 8.63
C ALA A 77 0.06 2.03 9.01
N LEU A 78 -1.17 2.44 8.70
CA LEU A 78 -1.70 3.79 8.87
C LEU A 78 -3.08 3.69 9.52
N LYS A 79 -3.51 4.78 10.15
CA LYS A 79 -4.81 4.84 10.81
C LYS A 79 -5.48 6.20 10.61
N THR A 80 -6.80 6.17 10.48
CA THR A 80 -7.66 7.35 10.55
C THR A 80 -8.88 7.06 11.43
N SER A 81 -9.74 8.07 11.60
CA SER A 81 -11.04 7.92 12.27
C SER A 81 -12.15 8.38 11.33
N LEU A 82 -13.30 7.72 11.39
CA LEU A 82 -14.50 8.12 10.66
C LEU A 82 -15.19 9.29 11.35
N ASP A 83 -15.84 10.13 10.55
CA ASP A 83 -16.70 11.21 11.02
C ASP A 83 -18.06 10.65 11.48
N TYR A 84 -18.07 9.95 12.62
CA TYR A 84 -19.26 9.35 13.23
C TYR A 84 -19.28 9.57 14.76
N LYS A 85 -20.43 9.35 15.41
CA LYS A 85 -20.75 9.75 16.80
C LYS A 85 -19.68 9.39 17.86
N TYR A 86 -18.90 8.33 17.67
CA TYR A 86 -17.81 7.89 18.57
C TYR A 86 -16.46 7.74 17.87
N LYS A 87 -16.27 8.35 16.70
CA LYS A 87 -15.02 8.32 15.90
C LYS A 87 -14.41 6.92 15.76
N PRO A 88 -15.14 5.95 15.15
CA PRO A 88 -14.60 4.62 14.88
C PRO A 88 -13.31 4.72 14.08
N THR A 89 -12.39 3.79 14.32
CA THR A 89 -11.06 3.81 13.68
C THR A 89 -11.02 2.92 12.47
N VAL A 90 -10.25 3.33 11.47
CA VAL A 90 -9.95 2.54 10.29
C VAL A 90 -8.44 2.39 10.18
N LYS A 91 -7.98 1.15 10.12
CA LYS A 91 -6.59 0.78 9.87
C LYS A 91 -6.42 0.50 8.38
N TYR A 92 -5.38 1.09 7.80
CA TYR A 92 -4.92 0.85 6.44
C TYR A 92 -3.55 0.18 6.53
N GLU A 93 -3.37 -0.92 5.81
CA GLU A 93 -2.09 -1.63 5.74
C GLU A 93 -1.74 -1.85 4.28
N LEU A 94 -0.64 -1.23 3.85
CA LEU A 94 -0.08 -1.35 2.52
C LEU A 94 1.03 -2.39 2.55
N GLU A 95 0.90 -3.44 1.74
CA GLU A 95 1.92 -4.48 1.55
C GLU A 95 2.42 -4.46 0.12
N LEU A 96 3.73 -4.32 -0.10
CA LEU A 96 4.31 -4.35 -1.44
C LEU A 96 4.77 -5.77 -1.82
N GLY A 97 4.58 -6.13 -3.09
CA GLY A 97 4.96 -7.44 -3.64
C GLY A 97 6.48 -7.66 -3.70
N LYS A 98 6.92 -8.93 -3.65
CA LYS A 98 8.34 -9.31 -3.74
C LYS A 98 8.93 -9.13 -5.15
N ALA A 99 8.09 -9.22 -6.17
CA ALA A 99 8.43 -9.03 -7.57
C ALA A 99 7.42 -8.02 -8.13
N MET A 100 7.87 -6.78 -8.32
CA MET A 100 7.06 -5.66 -8.81
C MET A 100 6.83 -5.78 -10.33
N GLU A 101 6.39 -6.95 -10.80
CA GLU A 101 6.21 -7.26 -12.23
C GLU A 101 4.83 -6.82 -12.72
N ARG A 102 3.73 -7.31 -12.10
CA ARG A 102 2.36 -6.87 -12.44
C ARG A 102 1.56 -6.46 -11.20
N ALA A 103 1.55 -7.28 -10.15
CA ALA A 103 0.95 -6.91 -8.87
C ALA A 103 1.96 -6.12 -8.01
N ILE A 104 1.73 -4.83 -7.85
CA ILE A 104 2.61 -3.90 -7.11
C ILE A 104 2.49 -4.15 -5.61
N GLY A 105 1.27 -4.41 -5.12
CA GLY A 105 1.00 -4.57 -3.70
C GLY A 105 -0.49 -4.71 -3.40
N VAL A 106 -0.84 -4.75 -2.12
CA VAL A 106 -2.21 -4.88 -1.62
C VAL A 106 -2.47 -3.79 -0.58
N LEU A 107 -3.60 -3.10 -0.71
CA LEU A 107 -4.19 -2.32 0.37
C LEU A 107 -5.12 -3.22 1.16
N LYS A 108 -4.91 -3.31 2.48
CA LYS A 108 -5.85 -3.90 3.43
C LYS A 108 -6.46 -2.79 4.27
N VAL A 109 -7.78 -2.75 4.34
CA VAL A 109 -8.55 -1.80 5.14
C VAL A 109 -9.34 -2.58 6.18
N GLN A 110 -9.25 -2.17 7.43
CA GLN A 110 -10.00 -2.78 8.52
C GLN A 110 -10.64 -1.69 9.38
N TRP A 111 -11.95 -1.76 9.60
CA TRP A 111 -12.66 -0.83 10.46
C TRP A 111 -13.06 -1.49 11.78
N ARG A 112 -13.11 -0.69 12.85
CA ARG A 112 -13.58 -1.14 14.17
C ARG A 112 -14.75 -0.29 14.63
N THR A 113 -15.91 -0.92 14.74
CA THR A 113 -17.18 -0.30 15.11
C THR A 113 -18.02 -1.28 15.94
N THR A 114 -18.84 -0.78 16.85
CA THR A 114 -19.86 -1.55 17.58
C THR A 114 -21.27 -1.19 17.13
N SER A 115 -21.43 -0.21 16.23
CA SER A 115 -22.72 0.13 15.62
C SER A 115 -22.98 -0.79 14.43
N GLU A 116 -24.11 -1.50 14.50
CA GLU A 116 -24.62 -2.31 13.39
C GLU A 116 -25.00 -1.43 12.20
N GLU A 117 -25.70 -0.32 12.42
CA GLU A 117 -26.04 0.68 11.39
C GLU A 117 -24.80 1.16 10.62
N LEU A 118 -23.71 1.48 11.33
CA LEU A 118 -22.49 1.91 10.66
C LEU A 118 -21.80 0.75 9.92
N THR A 119 -21.90 -0.47 10.44
CA THR A 119 -21.34 -1.66 9.78
C THR A 119 -22.03 -1.89 8.44
N GLU A 120 -23.36 -1.89 8.41
CA GLU A 120 -24.16 -2.00 7.19
C GLU A 120 -23.82 -0.89 6.19
N ARG A 121 -23.73 0.35 6.66
CA ARG A 121 -23.37 1.50 5.80
C ARG A 121 -21.97 1.37 5.19
N ILE A 122 -20.99 0.88 5.96
CA ILE A 122 -19.65 0.63 5.40
C ILE A 122 -19.71 -0.53 4.40
N ASP A 123 -20.49 -1.57 4.68
CA ASP A 123 -20.64 -2.70 3.77
C ASP A 123 -21.25 -2.30 2.43
N ASP A 124 -22.27 -1.45 2.44
CA ASP A 124 -22.89 -0.86 1.25
C ASP A 124 -21.87 0.00 0.49
N PHE A 125 -21.12 0.85 1.19
CA PHE A 125 -20.05 1.63 0.59
C PHE A 125 -19.01 0.76 -0.12
N ILE A 126 -18.50 -0.30 0.53
CA ILE A 126 -17.50 -1.19 -0.06
C ILE A 126 -18.05 -1.85 -1.33
N ASN A 127 -19.31 -2.29 -1.31
CA ASN A 127 -19.94 -2.90 -2.48
C ASN A 127 -20.07 -1.90 -3.64
N LEU A 128 -20.53 -0.68 -3.35
CA LEU A 128 -20.60 0.41 -4.34
C LEU A 128 -19.23 0.77 -4.90
N TRP A 129 -18.23 0.90 -4.03
CA TRP A 129 -16.86 1.24 -4.42
C TRP A 129 -16.26 0.20 -5.36
N MET A 130 -16.39 -1.10 -5.03
CA MET A 130 -15.94 -2.19 -5.89
C MET A 130 -16.65 -2.20 -7.25
N SER A 131 -17.96 -1.95 -7.27
CA SER A 131 -18.73 -1.86 -8.52
C SER A 131 -18.24 -0.71 -9.40
N ILE A 132 -18.10 0.49 -8.84
CA ILE A 132 -17.65 1.68 -9.56
C ILE A 132 -16.22 1.50 -10.07
N GLU A 133 -15.32 1.02 -9.22
CA GLU A 133 -13.92 0.85 -9.58
C GLU A 133 -13.77 -0.26 -10.64
N SER A 134 -14.55 -1.35 -10.58
CA SER A 134 -14.54 -2.40 -11.62
C SER A 134 -15.08 -1.91 -12.98
N GLU A 135 -16.02 -0.97 -12.98
CA GLU A 135 -16.55 -0.36 -14.20
C GLU A 135 -15.57 0.64 -14.83
N LEU A 136 -14.77 1.33 -14.02
CA LEU A 136 -13.93 2.45 -14.45
C LEU A 136 -12.43 2.12 -14.56
N CYS A 137 -11.94 1.12 -13.84
CA CYS A 137 -10.54 0.73 -13.81
C CYS A 137 -10.37 -0.66 -14.43
N HIS A 138 -9.67 -0.72 -15.56
CA HIS A 138 -9.52 -1.94 -16.35
C HIS A 138 -8.44 -2.89 -15.81
N ASP A 139 -7.58 -2.39 -14.91
CA ASP A 139 -6.39 -3.10 -14.41
C ASP A 139 -6.58 -3.69 -13.00
N VAL A 140 -7.80 -3.64 -12.43
CA VAL A 140 -8.05 -4.25 -11.11
C VAL A 140 -8.18 -5.76 -11.23
N ILE A 141 -7.25 -6.48 -10.59
CA ILE A 141 -7.22 -7.96 -10.62
C ILE A 141 -7.90 -8.63 -9.43
N GLY A 142 -8.31 -7.89 -8.40
CA GLY A 142 -9.12 -8.52 -7.36
C GLY A 142 -9.35 -7.72 -6.08
N TYR A 143 -10.50 -8.00 -5.48
CA TYR A 143 -10.92 -7.57 -4.17
C TYR A 143 -11.11 -8.77 -3.25
N VAL A 144 -10.93 -8.56 -1.95
CA VAL A 144 -11.34 -9.50 -0.92
C VAL A 144 -12.13 -8.74 0.14
N LYS A 145 -13.37 -9.14 0.38
CA LYS A 145 -14.21 -8.61 1.47
C LYS A 145 -14.54 -9.74 2.44
N ASP A 146 -14.16 -9.57 3.70
CA ASP A 146 -14.39 -10.55 4.78
C ASP A 146 -14.72 -9.83 6.09
N GLY A 147 -16.00 -9.84 6.47
CA GLY A 147 -16.51 -9.12 7.64
C GLY A 147 -16.06 -7.66 7.65
N ASN A 148 -15.30 -7.27 8.67
CA ASN A 148 -14.80 -5.90 8.84
C ASN A 148 -13.51 -5.58 8.06
N LYS A 149 -13.16 -6.39 7.06
CA LYS A 149 -11.95 -6.26 6.27
C LYS A 149 -12.28 -6.15 4.79
N PHE A 150 -11.56 -5.25 4.14
CA PHE A 150 -11.54 -5.08 2.70
C PHE A 150 -10.09 -5.12 2.20
N GLN A 151 -9.85 -5.75 1.06
CA GLN A 151 -8.55 -5.75 0.41
C GLN A 151 -8.69 -5.42 -1.07
N ARG A 152 -7.73 -4.66 -1.60
CA ARG A 152 -7.64 -4.27 -3.00
C ARG A 152 -6.21 -4.44 -3.50
N THR A 153 -6.04 -5.10 -4.63
CA THR A 153 -4.72 -5.34 -5.23
C THR A 153 -4.34 -4.22 -6.21
N PHE A 154 -3.14 -3.66 -6.08
CA PHE A 154 -2.56 -2.69 -7.02
C PHE A 154 -1.84 -3.37 -8.15
N VAL A 155 -2.09 -2.88 -9.37
CA VAL A 155 -1.52 -3.42 -10.60
C VAL A 155 -0.84 -2.32 -11.36
N LEU A 156 0.33 -2.63 -11.92
CA LEU A 156 0.95 -1.74 -12.88
C LEU A 156 0.27 -1.92 -14.24
N PRO A 157 -0.30 -0.86 -14.84
CA PRO A 157 -0.90 -0.94 -16.17
C PRO A 157 0.12 -1.42 -17.21
N GLU A 158 -0.32 -2.19 -18.20
CA GLU A 158 0.59 -2.88 -19.16
C GLU A 158 1.52 -1.92 -19.93
N ASN A 159 1.13 -0.66 -20.09
CA ASN A 159 1.87 0.36 -20.83
C ASN A 159 2.64 1.35 -19.94
N VAL A 160 2.74 1.09 -18.63
CA VAL A 160 3.42 1.97 -17.67
C VAL A 160 4.65 1.29 -17.13
N SER A 161 5.80 1.93 -17.30
CA SER A 161 7.05 1.46 -16.70
C SER A 161 7.07 1.68 -15.19
N PHE A 162 7.69 0.76 -14.47
CA PHE A 162 7.89 0.89 -13.03
C PHE A 162 8.65 2.18 -12.71
N SER A 163 8.10 2.97 -11.78
CA SER A 163 8.73 4.18 -11.26
C SER A 163 8.30 4.38 -9.81
N ILE A 164 9.27 4.54 -8.92
CA ILE A 164 9.03 4.76 -7.48
C ILE A 164 8.10 5.95 -7.27
N ILE A 165 8.39 7.08 -7.93
CA ILE A 165 7.62 8.31 -7.76
C ILE A 165 6.19 8.11 -8.24
N TYR A 166 6.01 7.55 -9.44
CA TYR A 166 4.68 7.33 -10.00
C TYR A 166 3.85 6.40 -9.11
N ILE A 167 4.42 5.26 -8.71
CA ILE A 167 3.74 4.25 -7.89
C ILE A 167 3.38 4.83 -6.52
N SER A 168 4.31 5.53 -5.87
CA SER A 168 4.07 6.13 -4.55
C SER A 168 2.96 7.18 -4.63
N GLN A 169 2.97 8.02 -5.67
CA GLN A 169 1.92 9.01 -5.89
C GLN A 169 0.57 8.36 -6.15
N ALA A 170 0.52 7.35 -7.02
CA ALA A 170 -0.74 6.74 -7.41
C ALA A 170 -1.35 5.90 -6.26
N ILE A 171 -0.55 5.12 -5.52
CA ILE A 171 -1.00 4.45 -4.27
C ILE A 171 -1.45 5.49 -3.24
N GLY A 172 -0.63 6.51 -2.96
CA GLY A 172 -0.94 7.50 -1.94
C GLY A 172 -2.21 8.30 -2.24
N ARG A 173 -2.42 8.66 -3.51
CA ARG A 173 -3.66 9.30 -4.00
C ARG A 173 -4.86 8.37 -3.84
N TYR A 174 -4.73 7.11 -4.24
CA TYR A 174 -5.80 6.12 -4.08
C TYR A 174 -6.20 5.96 -2.61
N VAL A 175 -5.24 5.77 -1.70
CA VAL A 175 -5.53 5.59 -0.27
C VAL A 175 -6.24 6.82 0.32
N ARG A 176 -5.81 8.03 -0.04
CA ARG A 176 -6.51 9.28 0.36
C ARG A 176 -7.91 9.38 -0.22
N LEU A 177 -8.06 9.05 -1.50
CA LEU A 177 -9.34 9.08 -2.19
C LEU A 177 -10.34 8.13 -1.52
N PHE A 178 -9.92 6.88 -1.31
CA PHE A 178 -10.72 5.85 -0.66
C PHE A 178 -11.11 6.26 0.77
N ASP A 179 -10.15 6.69 1.60
CA ASP A 179 -10.41 7.10 2.98
C ASP A 179 -11.38 8.28 3.05
N LYS A 180 -11.21 9.27 2.17
CA LYS A 180 -12.13 10.41 2.09
C LYS A 180 -13.53 9.98 1.68
N ALA A 181 -13.66 9.14 0.65
CA ALA A 181 -14.96 8.62 0.22
C ALA A 181 -15.65 7.84 1.34
N LEU A 182 -14.91 6.97 2.04
CA LEU A 182 -15.42 6.19 3.16
C LEU A 182 -15.92 7.09 4.29
N LYS A 183 -15.17 8.13 4.66
CA LYS A 183 -15.57 9.11 5.69
C LYS A 183 -16.81 9.90 5.27
N ASP A 184 -16.84 10.39 4.04
CA ASP A 184 -17.95 11.18 3.53
C ASP A 184 -19.22 10.31 3.38
N TYR A 185 -19.10 9.03 3.02
CA TYR A 185 -20.22 8.10 3.00
C TYR A 185 -20.70 7.71 4.41
N ALA A 186 -19.77 7.39 5.32
CA ALA A 186 -20.10 7.07 6.72
C ALA A 186 -20.84 8.23 7.44
N SER A 187 -20.46 9.47 7.14
CA SER A 187 -21.10 10.68 7.67
C SER A 187 -22.39 11.09 6.92
N GLY A 188 -22.72 10.43 5.82
CA GLY A 188 -23.90 10.72 5.01
C GLY A 188 -23.77 11.90 4.05
N LYS A 189 -22.55 12.44 3.85
CA LYS A 189 -22.27 13.46 2.82
C LYS A 189 -22.29 12.88 1.40
N LEU A 190 -21.87 11.62 1.26
CA LEU A 190 -22.10 10.80 0.08
C LEU A 190 -23.16 9.76 0.43
N SER A 191 -24.10 9.50 -0.47
CA SER A 191 -25.23 8.60 -0.15
C SER A 191 -25.68 7.73 -1.32
N SER A 192 -25.58 8.21 -2.56
CA SER A 192 -25.98 7.47 -3.77
C SER A 192 -24.80 6.89 -4.54
N LYS A 193 -25.06 5.93 -5.45
CA LYS A 193 -24.04 5.42 -6.39
C LYS A 193 -23.50 6.58 -7.24
N GLU A 194 -24.37 7.45 -7.72
CA GLU A 194 -24.05 8.60 -8.55
C GLU A 194 -23.13 9.59 -7.84
N ASP A 195 -23.36 9.86 -6.55
CA ASP A 195 -22.49 10.75 -5.76
C ASP A 195 -21.08 10.16 -5.62
N VAL A 196 -20.99 8.87 -5.29
CA VAL A 196 -19.71 8.17 -5.11
C VAL A 196 -18.97 8.05 -6.45
N GLU A 197 -19.68 7.74 -7.53
CA GLU A 197 -19.11 7.63 -8.87
C GLU A 197 -18.60 8.99 -9.37
N LYS A 198 -19.38 10.06 -9.15
CA LYS A 198 -18.95 11.42 -9.47
C LYS A 198 -17.72 11.80 -8.64
N PHE A 199 -17.73 11.54 -7.34
CA PHE A 199 -16.59 11.80 -6.47
C PHE A 199 -15.33 11.05 -6.92
N TYR A 200 -15.49 9.78 -7.32
CA TYR A 200 -14.43 8.97 -7.89
C TYR A 200 -13.89 9.59 -9.18
N LYS A 201 -14.77 9.85 -10.16
CA LYS A 201 -14.40 10.42 -11.46
C LYS A 201 -13.71 11.77 -11.32
N ASP A 202 -14.27 12.71 -10.55
CA ASP A 202 -13.69 14.04 -10.35
C ASP A 202 -12.26 13.94 -9.77
N SER A 203 -12.02 12.95 -8.92
CA SER A 203 -10.70 12.72 -8.33
C SER A 203 -9.71 12.03 -9.28
N VAL A 204 -10.20 11.19 -10.20
CA VAL A 204 -9.38 10.49 -11.21
C VAL A 204 -9.09 11.37 -12.44
N TYR A 205 -10.10 12.10 -12.94
CA TYR A 205 -10.00 12.93 -14.16
C TYR A 205 -9.04 14.11 -14.00
N VAL A 206 -8.90 14.63 -12.78
CA VAL A 206 -7.98 15.73 -12.49
C VAL A 206 -6.51 15.27 -12.47
N GLN A 207 -6.23 13.96 -12.43
CA GLN A 207 -4.92 13.47 -11.98
C GLN A 207 -4.20 12.42 -12.84
N ASN A 208 -4.71 12.07 -14.03
CA ASN A 208 -4.09 11.14 -15.00
C ASN A 208 -3.63 9.79 -14.38
N GLN A 209 -4.59 8.87 -14.27
CA GLN A 209 -4.50 7.45 -13.90
C GLN A 209 -4.15 7.13 -12.43
N LEU A 210 -5.11 6.51 -11.74
CA LEU A 210 -4.89 5.70 -10.55
C LEU A 210 -4.49 4.28 -10.99
N ILE A 211 -3.53 3.69 -10.28
CA ILE A 211 -3.15 2.26 -10.34
C ILE A 211 -4.01 1.39 -9.42
#